data_AF-A0A6L9MLU1-F1
#
_entry.id   AF-A0A6L9MLU1-F1
#
_cell.length_a   1.000
_cell.length_b   1.000
_cell.length_c   1.000
_cell.angle_alpha   90.00
_cell.angle_beta   90.00
_cell.angle_gamma   90.00
#
_symmetry.space_group_name_H-M   'P 1'
#
loop_
_entity.id
_entity.type
_entity.pdbx_description
1 polymer ?
#
loop_
_entity_poly.entity_id
_entity_poly.type
_entity_poly.pdbx_seq_one_letter_code
_entity_poly.pdbx_strand_id
1 'polypeptide(L)' 'MPRPAIDHCTLWPDRLGDVDWSACCAAHDLAYGLGGDRLEADIEMALCVASIVGWPMAAVMLAGVAAFGWIFHRRQR' A
#
# COMPACT_ATOMS: atom_id res chain seq x y z
N MET A 1 -16.13 16.36 -0.76
CA MET A 1 -14.69 16.20 -1.02
C MET A 1 -14.56 15.15 -2.11
N PRO A 2 -13.67 15.32 -3.11
CA PRO A 2 -13.41 14.27 -4.09
C PRO A 2 -12.96 13.00 -3.35
N ARG A 3 -13.35 11.81 -3.84
CA ARG A 3 -12.81 10.56 -3.31
C ARG A 3 -11.30 10.50 -3.61
N PRO A 4 -10.47 10.00 -2.67
CA PRO A 4 -9.07 9.71 -2.96
C PRO A 4 -8.90 8.82 -4.19
N ALA A 5 -7.84 9.04 -4.96
CA ALA A 5 -7.44 8.13 -6.03
C ALA A 5 -7.07 6.77 -5.42
N ILE A 6 -7.44 5.68 -6.11
CA ILE A 6 -7.11 4.31 -5.72
C ILE A 6 -6.46 3.68 -6.94
N ASP A 7 -5.15 3.48 -6.85
CA ASP A 7 -4.30 2.97 -7.94
C ASP A 7 -3.79 1.56 -7.61
N HIS A 8 -4.27 0.96 -6.51
CA HIS A 8 -3.86 -0.35 -6.00
C HIS A 8 -2.35 -0.41 -5.81
N CYS A 9 -1.69 -1.50 -6.17
CA CYS A 9 -0.27 -1.66 -5.86
C CYS A 9 0.60 -0.95 -6.92
N THR A 10 0.57 0.39 -6.99
CA THR A 10 1.19 1.27 -8.02
C THR A 10 2.57 0.85 -8.59
N LEU A 11 3.43 0.19 -7.79
CA LEU A 11 4.77 -0.29 -8.20
C LEU A 11 5.01 -1.79 -7.96
N TRP A 12 3.94 -2.53 -7.68
CA TRP A 12 3.98 -3.92 -7.31
C TRP A 12 2.92 -4.68 -8.10
N PRO A 13 3.06 -6.00 -8.27
CA PRO A 13 1.95 -6.79 -8.77
C PRO A 13 0.79 -6.74 -7.77
N ASP A 14 -0.43 -6.64 -8.28
CA ASP A 14 -1.68 -6.76 -7.50
C ASP A 14 -1.95 -8.20 -7.06
N ARG A 15 -1.40 -9.17 -7.80
CA ARG A 15 -1.61 -10.62 -7.61
C ARG A 15 -0.44 -11.44 -8.15
N LEU A 16 -0.31 -12.66 -7.65
CA LEU A 16 0.58 -13.69 -8.20
C LEU A 16 -0.18 -15.02 -8.31
N GLY A 17 -0.37 -15.49 -9.54
CA GLY A 17 -1.29 -16.60 -9.81
C GLY A 17 -2.72 -16.21 -9.41
N ASP A 18 -3.37 -17.07 -8.61
CA ASP A 18 -4.73 -16.86 -8.10
C ASP A 18 -4.78 -16.09 -6.77
N VAL A 19 -3.62 -15.67 -6.24
CA VAL A 19 -3.55 -14.98 -4.95
C VAL A 19 -3.47 -13.47 -5.17
N ASP A 20 -4.48 -12.74 -4.72
CA ASP A 20 -4.67 -11.30 -4.95
C ASP A 20 -4.67 -10.53 -3.62
N TRP A 21 -3.86 -9.48 -3.54
CA TRP A 21 -3.75 -8.59 -2.37
C TRP A 21 -4.00 -7.11 -2.73
N SER A 22 -4.55 -6.83 -3.92
CA SER A 22 -4.89 -5.49 -4.39
C SER A 22 -5.81 -4.71 -3.44
N ALA A 23 -6.64 -5.42 -2.67
CA ALA A 23 -7.50 -4.83 -1.64
C ALA A 23 -6.70 -4.23 -0.48
N CYS A 24 -5.55 -4.81 -0.13
CA CYS A 24 -4.65 -4.25 0.89
C CYS A 24 -4.07 -2.90 0.40
N CYS A 25 -3.66 -2.85 -0.87
CA CYS A 25 -3.14 -1.61 -1.48
C CYS A 25 -4.24 -0.56 -1.64
N ALA A 26 -5.48 -0.95 -1.97
CA ALA A 26 -6.59 -0.01 -2.05
C ALA A 26 -6.93 0.64 -0.69
N ALA A 27 -6.85 -0.13 0.41
CA ALA A 27 -7.01 0.40 1.75
C ALA A 27 -5.86 1.36 2.13
N HIS A 28 -4.63 1.04 1.72
CA HIS A 28 -3.45 1.89 1.89
C HIS A 28 -3.60 3.24 1.16
N ASP A 29 -4.01 3.22 -0.11
CA ASP A 29 -4.27 4.43 -0.91
C ASP A 29 -5.33 5.32 -0.25
N LEU A 30 -6.41 4.72 0.25
CA LEU A 30 -7.47 5.45 0.95
C LEU A 30 -6.94 6.13 2.22
N ALA A 31 -6.17 5.41 3.04
CA ALA A 31 -5.58 5.96 4.26
C ALA A 31 -4.61 7.13 3.96
N TYR A 32 -3.78 6.99 2.92
CA TYR A 32 -2.88 8.02 2.43
C TYR A 32 -3.64 9.27 1.93
N GLY A 33 -4.68 9.07 1.12
CA GLY A 33 -5.45 10.16 0.53
C GLY A 33 -6.34 10.91 1.52
N LEU A 34 -6.74 10.27 2.63
CA LEU A 34 -7.44 10.92 3.74
C LEU A 34 -6.50 11.69 4.68
N GLY A 35 -5.18 11.58 4.48
CA GLY A 35 -4.20 12.25 5.34
C GLY A 35 -4.01 11.59 6.70
N GLY A 36 -4.26 10.29 6.81
CA GLY A 36 -3.99 9.51 8.01
C GLY A 36 -2.49 9.39 8.34
N ASP A 37 -2.17 8.74 9.45
CA ASP A 37 -0.78 8.44 9.81
C ASP A 37 -0.18 7.46 8.78
N ARG A 38 0.93 7.87 8.15
CA ARG A 38 1.56 7.10 7.09
C ARG A 38 2.21 5.82 7.61
N LEU A 39 2.81 5.87 8.79
CA LEU A 39 3.46 4.71 9.38
C LEU A 39 2.41 3.67 9.76
N GLU A 40 1.29 4.12 10.32
CA GLU A 40 0.14 3.25 10.62
C GLU A 40 -0.39 2.60 9.33
N ALA A 41 -0.66 3.39 8.29
CA ALA A 41 -1.13 2.87 7.00
C ALA A 41 -0.14 1.86 6.38
N ASP A 42 1.16 2.15 6.41
CA ASP A 42 2.20 1.25 5.89
C ASP A 42 2.24 -0.09 6.67
N ILE A 43 2.12 -0.04 8.00
CA ILE A 43 2.07 -1.24 8.87
C ILE A 43 0.79 -2.05 8.62
N GLU A 44 -0.37 -1.40 8.56
CA GLU A 44 -1.65 -2.06 8.28
C GLU A 44 -1.65 -2.75 6.92
N MET A 45 -1.10 -2.09 5.89
CA MET A 45 -0.88 -2.69 4.57
C MET A 45 -0.01 -3.95 4.68
N ALA A 46 1.11 -3.88 5.40
CA ALA A 46 2.01 -5.02 5.56
C ALA A 46 1.34 -6.19 6.28
N LEU A 47 0.57 -5.93 7.34
CA LEU A 47 -0.19 -6.96 8.06
C LEU A 47 -1.25 -7.61 7.16
N CYS A 48 -1.96 -6.81 6.37
CA CYS A 48 -2.94 -7.31 5.41
C CYS A 48 -2.27 -8.21 4.36
N VAL A 49 -1.18 -7.76 3.74
CA VAL A 49 -0.42 -8.54 2.75
C VAL A 49 0.14 -9.82 3.38
N ALA A 50 0.67 -9.77 4.60
CA ALA A 50 1.20 -10.93 5.30
C ALA A 50 0.13 -12.01 5.54
N SER A 51 -1.12 -11.61 5.76
CA SER A 51 -2.25 -12.53 5.94
C SER A 51 -2.66 -13.27 4.67
N ILE A 52 -2.32 -12.72 3.49
CA ILE A 52 -2.71 -13.27 2.18
C ILE A 52 -1.56 -14.04 1.54
N VAL A 53 -0.37 -13.44 1.46
CA VAL A 53 0.80 -13.98 0.73
C VAL A 53 2.02 -14.26 1.60
N GLY A 54 1.95 -13.96 2.89
CA GLY A 54 3.02 -14.20 3.85
C GLY A 54 4.00 -13.05 4.03
N TRP A 55 4.78 -13.16 5.11
CA TRP A 55 5.72 -12.14 5.56
C TRP A 55 6.84 -11.76 4.58
N PRO A 56 7.38 -12.65 3.73
CA PRO A 56 8.44 -12.26 2.80
C PRO A 56 8.02 -11.14 1.84
N MET A 57 6.82 -11.25 1.24
CA MET A 57 6.29 -10.19 0.37
C MET A 57 5.90 -8.95 1.17
N ALA A 58 5.22 -9.13 2.30
CA ALA A 58 4.82 -8.02 3.16
C ALA A 58 5.99 -7.16 3.64
N ALA A 59 7.09 -7.78 4.07
CA ALA A 59 8.28 -7.07 4.54
C ALA A 59 8.95 -6.28 3.41
N VAL A 60 9.00 -6.85 2.20
CA VAL A 60 9.56 -6.20 1.01
C VAL A 60 8.69 -5.03 0.57
N MET A 61 7.36 -5.19 0.55
CA MET A 61 6.42 -4.10 0.26
C MET A 61 6.49 -2.98 1.30
N LEU A 62 6.55 -3.32 2.60
CA LEU A 62 6.70 -2.36 3.70
C LEU A 62 7.99 -1.54 3.56
N ALA A 63 9.12 -2.23 3.31
CA ALA A 63 10.40 -1.56 3.09
C ALA A 63 10.33 -0.62 1.86
N GLY A 64 9.63 -1.04 0.80
CA GLY A 64 9.41 -0.23 -0.40
C GLY A 64 8.62 1.05 -0.14
N VAL A 65 7.47 0.98 0.52
CA VAL A 65 6.64 2.17 0.81
C VAL A 65 7.33 3.10 1.81
N ALA A 66 8.04 2.57 2.81
CA ALA A 66 8.81 3.37 3.75
C ALA A 66 9.98 4.10 3.06
N ALA A 67 10.70 3.42 2.17
CA ALA A 67 11.87 3.97 1.49
C ALA A 67 11.52 4.92 0.34
N PHE A 68 10.40 4.70 -0.37
CA PHE A 68 10.08 5.42 -1.61
C PHE A 68 8.73 6.15 -1.61
N GLY A 69 7.83 5.86 -0.66
CA GLY A 69 6.47 6.45 -0.63
C GLY A 69 6.46 7.98 -0.49
N TRP A 70 7.51 8.56 0.10
CA TRP A 70 7.68 10.02 0.21
C TRP A 70 8.06 10.69 -1.12
N ILE A 71 8.67 9.96 -2.06
CA ILE A 71 9.01 10.46 -3.40
C ILE A 71 7.73 10.71 -4.19
N PHE A 72 6.76 9.79 -4.09
CA PHE A 72 5.45 9.93 -4.75
C PHE A 72 4.54 10.94 -4.06
N HIS A 73 4.67 11.15 -2.76
CA HIS A 73 3.93 12.20 -2.03
C HIS A 73 4.19 13.60 -2.58
N ARG A 74 5.40 13.87 -3.09
CA ARG A 74 5.75 15.17 -3.67
C ARG A 74 5.12 15.44 -5.04
N ARG A 75 4.50 14.44 -5.69
CA ARG A 75 3.82 14.59 -6.99
C ARG A 75 2.34 14.97 -6.88
N GLN A 76 1.75 14.88 -5.68
CA GLN A 76 0.32 15.13 -5.45
C GLN A 76 0.04 16.38 -4.57
N ARG A 77 1.03 17.24 -4.36
CA ARG A 77 0.86 18.57 -3.74
C ARG A 77 1.02 19.68 -4.77
#